data_AF-A0A6I5NZY2-F1
#
_entry.id   AF-A0A6I5NZY2-F1
#
_cell.length_a   1.000
_cell.length_b   1.000
_cell.length_c   1.000
_cell.angle_alpha   90.00
_cell.angle_beta   90.00
_cell.angle_gamma   90.00
#
_symmetry.space_group_name_H-M   'P 1'
#
loop_
_entity.id
_entity.type
_entity.pdbx_description
1 polymer ?
#
loop_
_entity_poly.entity_id
_entity_poly.type
_entity_poly.pdbx_seq_one_letter_code
_entity_poly.pdbx_strand_id
1 'polypeptide(L)'
;MAQLTIQPFPRRDPRNGLENAGLLFLHHACYLCAASCFGQLADSEPRYDMAWYGLANALHNLSSEKRDIEMLLLALACTRRALAENSHNSMALALETWIAQQTPLGAERFQTCQIYEENPAAIAPQLGFSSAELVKAWRGLNTWQARLQALTWLALQRSQTAGDLIKAAICDPAHDIQVLALKHISPWGNRLDVRCQIAQLAESEASLALEPYLSRAIHQISQTYPETHGWAMILQRKLASQR
;
A
#
# COMPACT_ATOMS: atom_id res chain seq x y z
N MET A 1 -41.27 6.05 23.15
CA MET A 1 -39.87 6.47 22.93
C MET A 1 -39.19 5.44 22.05
N ALA A 2 -39.05 5.71 20.76
CA ALA A 2 -38.39 4.80 19.83
C ALA A 2 -36.87 5.01 19.91
N GLN A 3 -36.12 3.95 20.24
CA GLN A 3 -34.66 3.97 20.23
C GLN A 3 -34.18 4.04 18.78
N LEU A 4 -33.57 5.17 18.42
CA LEU A 4 -32.81 5.33 17.18
C LEU A 4 -31.58 4.42 17.24
N THR A 5 -31.65 3.28 16.55
CA THR A 5 -30.51 2.40 16.35
C THR A 5 -29.58 3.07 15.34
N ILE A 6 -28.45 3.60 15.82
CA ILE A 6 -27.39 4.11 14.95
C ILE A 6 -26.80 2.89 14.24
N GLN A 7 -27.12 2.73 12.96
CA GLN A 7 -26.45 1.77 12.09
C GLN A 7 -24.96 2.12 12.05
N PRO A 8 -24.03 1.18 12.33
CA PRO A 8 -22.61 1.45 12.18
C PRO A 8 -22.32 1.84 10.73
N PHE A 9 -21.47 2.85 10.54
CA PHE A 9 -20.99 3.24 9.21
C PHE A 9 -20.59 1.99 8.41
N PRO A 10 -21.00 1.84 7.13
CA PRO A 10 -20.65 0.68 6.34
C PRO A 10 -19.13 0.57 6.30
N ARG A 11 -18.60 -0.59 6.73
CA ARG A 11 -17.18 -0.92 6.55
C ARG A 11 -16.89 -0.79 5.06
N ARG A 12 -15.97 0.11 4.68
CA ARG A 12 -15.55 0.25 3.27
C ARG A 12 -15.10 -1.11 2.76
N ASP A 13 -15.62 -1.49 1.59
CA ASP A 13 -15.25 -2.72 0.91
C ASP A 13 -13.73 -2.76 0.68
N PRO A 14 -12.98 -3.70 1.30
CA PRO A 14 -11.54 -3.77 1.18
C PRO A 14 -11.08 -4.01 -0.27
N ARG A 15 -11.93 -4.59 -1.14
CA ARG A 15 -11.67 -4.78 -2.58
C ARG A 15 -11.29 -3.49 -3.28
N ASN A 16 -12.19 -2.51 -3.18
CA ASN A 16 -12.05 -1.21 -3.85
C ASN A 16 -10.78 -0.49 -3.40
N GLY A 17 -10.22 -0.86 -2.26
CA GLY A 17 -9.00 -0.30 -1.75
C GLY A 17 -7.74 -0.87 -2.39
N LEU A 18 -7.50 -2.17 -2.18
CA LEU A 18 -6.33 -2.87 -2.67
C LEU A 18 -6.25 -2.81 -4.20
N GLU A 19 -7.40 -2.93 -4.86
CA GLU A 19 -7.49 -2.83 -6.31
C GLU A 19 -7.07 -1.44 -6.82
N ASN A 20 -7.62 -0.36 -6.25
CA ASN A 20 -7.27 1.00 -6.67
C ASN A 20 -5.79 1.32 -6.43
N ALA A 21 -5.23 0.87 -5.30
CA ALA A 21 -3.80 1.02 -5.03
C ALA A 21 -2.96 0.21 -6.04
N GLY A 22 -3.34 -1.03 -6.30
CA GLY A 22 -2.70 -1.90 -7.29
C GLY A 22 -2.70 -1.27 -8.69
N LEU A 23 -3.85 -0.74 -9.14
CA LEU A 23 -4.01 -0.05 -10.42
C LEU A 23 -3.14 1.22 -10.49
N LEU A 24 -3.09 2.01 -9.42
CA LEU A 24 -2.22 3.19 -9.34
C LEU A 24 -0.74 2.79 -9.48
N PHE A 25 -0.31 1.74 -8.81
CA PHE A 25 1.06 1.25 -8.91
C PHE A 25 1.37 0.69 -10.30
N LEU A 26 0.44 -0.02 -10.94
CA LEU A 26 0.58 -0.45 -12.34
C LEU A 26 0.76 0.77 -13.26
N HIS A 27 -0.08 1.78 -13.12
CA HIS A 27 0.00 3.01 -13.92
C HIS A 27 1.36 3.72 -13.80
N HIS A 28 2.00 3.63 -12.64
CA HIS A 28 3.31 4.22 -12.39
C HIS A 28 4.49 3.25 -12.59
N ALA A 29 4.27 2.10 -13.24
CA ALA A 29 5.28 1.06 -13.45
C ALA A 29 5.94 0.56 -12.14
N CYS A 30 5.25 0.71 -11.01
CA CYS A 30 5.69 0.21 -9.72
C CYS A 30 5.20 -1.23 -9.53
N TYR A 31 5.63 -2.11 -10.42
CA TYR A 31 5.04 -3.44 -10.58
C TYR A 31 5.20 -4.33 -9.33
N LEU A 32 6.26 -4.15 -8.53
CA LEU A 32 6.41 -4.83 -7.24
C LEU A 32 5.28 -4.46 -6.26
N CYS A 33 4.96 -3.17 -6.14
CA CYS A 33 3.88 -2.72 -5.26
C CYS A 33 2.50 -3.10 -5.80
N ALA A 34 2.31 -3.08 -7.12
CA ALA A 34 1.10 -3.59 -7.76
C ALA A 34 0.88 -5.08 -7.44
N ALA A 35 1.90 -5.92 -7.68
CA ALA A 35 1.84 -7.36 -7.40
C ALA A 35 1.49 -7.63 -5.93
N SER A 36 2.05 -6.84 -5.00
CA SER A 36 1.70 -6.96 -3.58
C SER A 36 0.24 -6.64 -3.28
N CYS A 37 -0.30 -5.55 -3.83
CA CYS A 37 -1.68 -5.17 -3.58
C CYS A 37 -2.63 -6.24 -4.12
N PHE A 38 -2.38 -6.70 -5.34
CA PHE A 38 -3.21 -7.74 -5.95
C PHE A 38 -3.03 -9.11 -5.31
N GLY A 39 -1.83 -9.46 -4.84
CA GLY A 39 -1.57 -10.69 -4.10
C GLY A 39 -2.31 -10.73 -2.76
N GLN A 40 -2.28 -9.64 -1.98
CA GLN A 40 -3.08 -9.52 -0.76
C GLN A 40 -4.58 -9.57 -1.05
N LEU A 41 -5.01 -8.94 -2.15
CA LEU A 41 -6.41 -8.96 -2.56
C LEU A 41 -6.87 -10.37 -2.93
N ALA A 42 -6.05 -11.10 -3.70
CA ALA A 42 -6.31 -12.47 -4.09
C ALA A 42 -6.28 -13.44 -2.89
N ASP A 43 -5.48 -13.18 -1.86
CA ASP A 43 -5.49 -13.95 -0.61
C ASP A 43 -6.78 -13.69 0.20
N SER A 44 -7.18 -12.43 0.34
CA SER A 44 -8.40 -12.06 1.06
C SER A 44 -9.68 -12.43 0.31
N GLU A 45 -9.65 -12.42 -1.02
CA GLU A 45 -10.77 -12.66 -1.92
C GLU A 45 -10.36 -13.59 -3.08
N PRO A 46 -10.20 -14.90 -2.81
CA PRO A 46 -9.64 -15.85 -3.77
C PRO A 46 -10.49 -16.10 -5.01
N ARG A 47 -11.76 -15.67 -4.99
CA ARG A 47 -12.69 -15.75 -6.13
C ARG A 47 -12.77 -14.47 -6.96
N TYR A 48 -12.04 -13.41 -6.56
CA TYR A 48 -12.03 -12.17 -7.30
C TYR A 48 -11.04 -12.27 -8.46
N ASP A 49 -11.56 -12.51 -9.66
CA ASP A 49 -10.78 -12.71 -10.89
C ASP A 49 -9.88 -11.53 -11.23
N MET A 50 -10.33 -10.29 -10.99
CA MET A 50 -9.52 -9.10 -11.23
C MET A 50 -8.31 -8.98 -10.29
N ALA A 51 -8.36 -9.58 -9.09
CA ALA A 51 -7.19 -9.65 -8.22
C ALA A 51 -6.09 -10.52 -8.85
N TRP A 52 -6.48 -11.71 -9.33
CA TRP A 52 -5.56 -12.62 -10.02
C TRP A 52 -5.03 -12.04 -11.33
N TYR A 53 -5.88 -11.38 -12.11
CA TYR A 53 -5.46 -10.66 -13.32
C TYR A 53 -4.48 -9.53 -12.98
N GLY A 54 -4.77 -8.71 -11.96
CA GLY A 54 -3.90 -7.62 -11.55
C GLY A 54 -2.52 -8.11 -11.09
N LEU A 55 -2.49 -9.23 -10.34
CA LEU A 55 -1.26 -9.89 -9.93
C LEU A 55 -0.48 -10.40 -11.15
N ALA A 56 -1.16 -11.10 -12.06
CA ALA A 56 -0.57 -11.61 -13.29
C ALA A 56 0.04 -10.48 -14.15
N ASN A 57 -0.68 -9.38 -14.33
CA ASN A 57 -0.22 -8.23 -15.09
C ASN A 57 1.03 -7.60 -14.46
N ALA A 58 1.05 -7.45 -13.13
CA ALA A 58 2.21 -6.93 -12.42
C ALA A 58 3.44 -7.85 -12.55
N LEU A 59 3.27 -9.16 -12.38
CA LEU A 59 4.34 -10.15 -12.53
C LEU A 59 4.85 -10.23 -13.97
N HIS A 60 3.95 -10.13 -14.95
CA HIS A 60 4.30 -10.09 -16.35
C HIS A 60 5.24 -8.90 -16.65
N ASN A 61 4.89 -7.70 -16.18
CA ASN A 61 5.75 -6.52 -16.37
C ASN A 61 7.11 -6.68 -15.66
N LEU A 62 7.15 -7.21 -14.43
CA LEU A 62 8.41 -7.50 -13.72
C LEU A 62 9.28 -8.52 -14.46
N SER A 63 8.66 -9.55 -15.03
CA SER A 63 9.36 -10.57 -15.83
C SER A 63 10.02 -9.95 -17.07
N SER A 64 9.38 -8.95 -17.68
CA SER A 64 9.91 -8.22 -18.82
C SER A 64 11.13 -7.37 -18.43
N GLU A 65 11.04 -6.62 -17.33
CA GLU A 65 12.14 -5.81 -16.81
C GLU A 65 13.37 -6.65 -16.44
N LYS A 66 13.14 -7.80 -15.81
CA LYS A 66 14.19 -8.68 -15.30
C LYS A 66 14.65 -9.74 -16.31
N ARG A 67 13.92 -9.90 -17.42
CA ARG A 67 14.06 -11.02 -18.38
C ARG A 67 14.03 -12.38 -17.68
N ASP A 68 13.04 -12.58 -16.81
CA ASP A 68 12.91 -13.75 -15.94
C ASP A 68 11.78 -14.68 -16.44
N ILE A 69 12.15 -15.86 -16.95
CA ILE A 69 11.21 -16.83 -17.52
C ILE A 69 10.34 -17.48 -16.43
N GLU A 70 10.87 -17.71 -15.24
CA GLU A 70 10.11 -18.33 -14.15
C GLU A 70 9.04 -17.36 -13.64
N MET A 71 9.36 -16.07 -13.58
CA MET A 71 8.39 -15.03 -13.28
C MET A 71 7.31 -14.88 -14.36
N LEU A 72 7.66 -15.11 -15.63
CA LEU A 72 6.69 -15.11 -16.72
C LEU A 72 5.75 -16.34 -16.66
N LEU A 73 6.27 -17.51 -16.28
CA LEU A 73 5.46 -18.72 -16.03
C LEU A 73 4.49 -18.50 -14.88
N LEU A 74 4.93 -17.82 -13.85
CA LEU A 74 4.13 -17.48 -12.67
C LEU A 74 3.01 -16.48 -13.00
N ALA A 75 3.31 -15.49 -13.86
CA ALA A 75 2.29 -14.60 -14.42
C ALA A 75 1.24 -15.37 -15.25
N LEU A 76 1.68 -16.35 -16.06
CA LEU A 76 0.77 -17.21 -16.82
C LEU A 76 -0.13 -18.04 -15.89
N ALA A 77 0.43 -18.65 -14.84
CA ALA A 77 -0.33 -19.44 -13.86
C ALA A 77 -1.41 -18.58 -13.15
N CYS A 78 -1.07 -17.34 -12.78
CA CYS A 78 -2.02 -16.37 -12.22
C CYS A 78 -3.09 -15.95 -13.24
N THR A 79 -2.71 -15.78 -14.51
CA THR A 79 -3.66 -15.45 -15.59
C THR A 79 -4.69 -16.54 -15.77
N ARG A 80 -4.24 -17.81 -15.81
CA ARG A 80 -5.13 -18.97 -15.90
C ARG A 80 -5.98 -19.12 -14.66
N ARG A 81 -5.45 -18.78 -13.48
CA ARG A 81 -6.24 -18.74 -12.25
C ARG A 81 -7.38 -17.72 -12.34
N ALA A 82 -7.12 -16.52 -12.87
CA ALA A 82 -8.17 -15.52 -13.13
C ALA A 82 -9.26 -16.04 -14.10
N LEU A 83 -8.85 -16.70 -15.18
CA LEU A 83 -9.76 -17.30 -16.17
C LEU A 83 -10.57 -18.48 -15.60
N ALA A 84 -10.00 -19.23 -14.65
CA ALA A 84 -10.71 -20.29 -13.96
C ALA A 84 -11.84 -19.75 -13.07
N GLU A 85 -11.66 -18.58 -12.46
CA GLU A 85 -12.70 -17.90 -11.69
C GLU A 85 -13.73 -17.21 -12.61
N ASN A 86 -13.26 -16.60 -13.69
CA ASN A 86 -14.11 -15.96 -14.68
C ASN A 86 -13.57 -16.16 -16.10
N SER A 87 -14.17 -17.12 -16.81
CA SER A 87 -13.80 -17.45 -18.19
C SER A 87 -14.02 -16.31 -19.19
N HIS A 88 -14.79 -15.28 -18.82
CA HIS A 88 -15.09 -14.11 -19.66
C HIS A 88 -14.22 -12.89 -19.32
N ASN A 89 -13.21 -13.03 -18.46
CA ASN A 89 -12.27 -11.95 -18.19
C ASN A 89 -11.42 -11.65 -19.44
N SER A 90 -11.84 -10.64 -20.19
CA SER A 90 -11.22 -10.26 -21.46
C SER A 90 -9.78 -9.78 -21.29
N MET A 91 -9.45 -9.19 -20.14
CA MET A 91 -8.10 -8.71 -19.84
C MET A 91 -7.13 -9.87 -19.57
N ALA A 92 -7.58 -10.88 -18.82
CA ALA A 92 -6.82 -12.10 -18.58
C ALA A 92 -6.63 -12.91 -19.88
N LEU A 93 -7.69 -13.03 -20.71
CA LEU A 93 -7.59 -13.70 -22.01
C LEU A 93 -6.59 -13.00 -22.95
N ALA A 94 -6.62 -11.65 -22.98
CA ALA A 94 -5.68 -10.87 -23.76
C ALA A 94 -4.24 -11.06 -23.28
N LEU A 95 -4.02 -11.09 -21.96
CA LEU A 95 -2.70 -11.33 -21.38
C LEU A 95 -2.19 -12.75 -21.67
N GLU A 96 -3.03 -13.77 -21.53
CA GLU A 96 -2.65 -15.16 -21.87
C GLU A 96 -2.27 -15.27 -23.35
N THR A 97 -3.07 -14.69 -24.24
CA THR A 97 -2.80 -14.66 -25.69
C THR A 97 -1.48 -13.95 -25.99
N TRP A 98 -1.22 -12.84 -25.30
CA TRP A 98 0.03 -12.10 -25.47
C TRP A 98 1.23 -12.94 -25.01
N ILE A 99 1.14 -13.61 -23.86
CA ILE A 99 2.20 -14.51 -23.35
C ILE A 99 2.43 -15.68 -24.32
N ALA A 100 1.37 -16.25 -24.90
CA ALA A 100 1.47 -17.32 -25.91
C ALA A 100 2.26 -16.88 -27.16
N GLN A 101 2.17 -15.61 -27.54
CA GLN A 101 2.89 -15.06 -28.69
C GLN A 101 4.37 -14.78 -28.38
N GLN A 102 4.76 -14.75 -27.10
CA GLN A 102 6.15 -14.53 -26.72
C GLN A 102 6.97 -15.82 -26.86
N THR A 103 8.04 -15.73 -27.63
CA THR A 103 9.02 -16.78 -27.89
C THR A 103 9.78 -17.36 -26.66
N PRO A 104 9.98 -16.68 -25.51
CA PRO A 104 10.85 -17.19 -24.45
C PRO A 104 10.34 -18.43 -23.70
N LEU A 105 9.02 -18.66 -23.64
CA LEU A 105 8.47 -19.82 -22.90
C LEU A 105 8.62 -21.14 -23.67
N GLY A 106 8.53 -21.09 -25.00
CA GLY A 106 8.31 -22.28 -25.83
C GLY A 106 6.91 -22.88 -25.65
N ALA A 107 6.40 -23.53 -26.71
CA ALA A 107 5.02 -24.03 -26.75
C ALA A 107 4.71 -25.08 -25.66
N GLU A 108 5.67 -25.95 -25.35
CA GLU A 108 5.51 -27.01 -24.34
C GLU A 108 5.30 -26.44 -22.93
N ARG A 109 6.14 -25.49 -22.49
CA ARG A 109 6.00 -24.87 -21.17
C ARG A 109 4.71 -24.05 -21.06
N PHE A 110 4.33 -23.37 -22.14
CA PHE A 110 3.06 -22.66 -22.18
C PHE A 110 1.87 -23.61 -22.01
N GLN A 111 1.87 -24.77 -22.68
CA GLN A 111 0.78 -25.74 -22.59
C GLN A 111 0.71 -26.46 -21.23
N THR A 112 1.87 -26.77 -20.65
CA THR A 112 1.95 -27.55 -19.41
C THR A 112 1.82 -26.71 -18.13
N CYS A 113 1.90 -25.38 -18.22
CA CYS A 113 1.72 -24.48 -17.08
C CYS A 113 0.32 -24.64 -16.45
N GLN A 114 0.24 -24.98 -15.17
CA GLN A 114 -1.04 -25.16 -14.49
C GLN A 114 -1.57 -23.82 -13.95
N ILE A 115 -2.84 -23.80 -13.52
CA ILE A 115 -3.36 -22.70 -12.71
C ILE A 115 -2.55 -22.60 -11.42
N TYR A 116 -2.41 -21.39 -10.89
CA TYR A 116 -1.80 -21.23 -9.58
C TYR A 116 -2.82 -21.56 -8.47
N GLU A 117 -2.58 -22.61 -7.70
CA GLU A 117 -3.48 -23.07 -6.62
C GLU A 117 -2.99 -22.75 -5.21
N GLU A 118 -1.74 -22.36 -5.07
CA GLU A 118 -1.14 -22.02 -3.78
C GLU A 118 -1.62 -20.64 -3.28
N ASN A 119 -1.11 -20.20 -2.12
CA ASN A 119 -1.40 -18.86 -1.63
C ASN A 119 -0.70 -17.81 -2.53
N PRO A 120 -1.39 -16.82 -3.12
CA PRO A 120 -0.76 -15.79 -3.95
C PRO A 120 0.25 -14.92 -3.17
N ALA A 121 0.11 -14.84 -1.84
CA ALA A 121 1.11 -14.26 -0.96
C ALA A 121 2.44 -15.06 -0.91
N ALA A 122 2.46 -16.30 -1.41
CA ALA A 122 3.67 -17.10 -1.62
C ALA A 122 4.32 -16.93 -3.02
N ILE A 123 3.60 -16.33 -3.99
CA ILE A 123 4.06 -15.98 -5.37
C ILE A 123 4.76 -14.65 -5.45
N ALA A 124 4.17 -13.66 -4.77
CA ALA A 124 4.96 -12.58 -4.25
C ALA A 124 6.24 -13.27 -3.76
N PRO A 125 7.44 -12.76 -4.06
CA PRO A 125 8.62 -13.22 -3.34
C PRO A 125 8.30 -13.41 -1.84
N GLN A 126 9.28 -13.73 -1.03
CA GLN A 126 9.20 -13.16 0.31
C GLN A 126 9.22 -11.60 0.22
N LEU A 127 8.27 -10.93 -0.46
CA LEU A 127 7.81 -9.57 -0.33
C LEU A 127 7.11 -9.44 1.03
N GLY A 128 7.72 -10.01 2.08
CA GLY A 128 8.01 -9.19 3.22
C GLY A 128 8.77 -7.99 2.67
N PHE A 129 8.04 -6.96 2.25
CA PHE A 129 8.63 -5.65 2.21
C PHE A 129 9.23 -5.48 3.59
N SER A 130 10.55 -5.37 3.64
CA SER A 130 11.07 -4.51 4.67
C SER A 130 10.32 -3.20 4.50
N SER A 131 9.84 -2.61 5.59
CA SER A 131 9.19 -1.31 5.52
C SER A 131 9.97 -0.27 4.68
N ALA A 132 11.29 -0.46 4.58
CA ALA A 132 12.19 0.32 3.73
C ALA A 132 11.88 0.22 2.22
N GLU A 133 11.56 -0.96 1.69
CA GLU A 133 11.29 -1.14 0.26
C GLU A 133 9.96 -0.51 -0.14
N LEU A 134 8.93 -0.61 0.70
CA LEU A 134 7.65 0.07 0.47
C LEU A 134 7.83 1.59 0.50
N VAL A 135 8.57 2.09 1.50
CA VAL A 135 8.90 3.52 1.59
C VAL A 135 9.70 3.98 0.37
N LYS A 136 10.67 3.19 -0.09
CA LYS A 136 11.47 3.49 -1.29
C LYS A 136 10.58 3.58 -2.54
N ALA A 137 9.69 2.61 -2.73
CA ALA A 137 8.78 2.57 -3.86
C ALA A 137 7.78 3.75 -3.84
N TRP A 138 7.20 4.04 -2.67
CA TRP A 138 6.32 5.17 -2.49
C TRP A 138 7.03 6.51 -2.76
N ARG A 139 8.27 6.68 -2.29
CA ARG A 139 9.10 7.86 -2.61
C ARG A 139 9.43 7.96 -4.11
N GLY A 140 9.51 6.83 -4.81
CA GLY A 140 9.74 6.75 -6.24
C GLY A 140 8.55 7.17 -7.11
N LEU A 141 7.38 7.43 -6.52
CA LEU A 141 6.24 7.97 -7.27
C LEU A 141 6.52 9.43 -7.67
N ASN A 142 6.52 9.67 -8.98
CA ASN A 142 6.98 10.90 -9.63
C ASN A 142 6.12 12.14 -9.30
N THR A 143 4.91 11.97 -8.79
CA THR A 143 4.01 13.07 -8.45
C THR A 143 3.60 13.00 -6.99
N TRP A 144 3.45 14.16 -6.35
CA TRP A 144 2.96 14.22 -4.97
C TRP A 144 1.51 13.71 -4.87
N GLN A 145 0.70 13.85 -5.92
CA GLN A 145 -0.66 13.33 -5.96
C GLN A 145 -0.69 11.79 -5.89
N ALA A 146 0.20 11.11 -6.62
CA ALA A 146 0.31 9.66 -6.57
C ALA A 146 0.75 9.19 -5.18
N ARG A 147 1.73 9.89 -4.58
CA ARG A 147 2.15 9.63 -3.20
C ARG A 147 1.02 9.85 -2.19
N LEU A 148 0.26 10.93 -2.33
CA LEU A 148 -0.86 11.24 -1.45
C LEU A 148 -1.97 10.18 -1.55
N GLN A 149 -2.33 9.75 -2.76
CA GLN A 149 -3.33 8.70 -2.98
C GLN A 149 -2.88 7.37 -2.38
N ALA A 150 -1.64 6.96 -2.63
CA ALA A 150 -1.07 5.75 -2.03
C ALA A 150 -1.03 5.82 -0.50
N LEU A 151 -0.64 6.97 0.07
CA LEU A 151 -0.62 7.19 1.53
C LEU A 151 -2.03 7.15 2.13
N THR A 152 -3.00 7.80 1.50
CA THR A 152 -4.41 7.81 1.95
C THR A 152 -4.93 6.40 2.12
N TRP A 153 -4.51 5.49 1.24
CA TRP A 153 -4.93 4.12 1.26
C TRP A 153 -4.14 3.28 2.28
N LEU A 154 -2.81 3.32 2.21
CA LEU A 154 -1.93 2.51 3.05
C LEU A 154 -2.05 2.87 4.55
N ALA A 155 -2.24 4.15 4.88
CA ALA A 155 -2.45 4.60 6.25
C ALA A 155 -3.71 4.02 6.92
N LEU A 156 -4.69 3.56 6.14
CA LEU A 156 -5.93 2.96 6.67
C LEU A 156 -5.77 1.49 7.09
N GLN A 157 -4.74 0.80 6.60
CA GLN A 157 -4.50 -0.62 6.86
C GLN A 157 -4.07 -0.91 8.30
N ARG A 158 -3.54 0.09 9.02
CA ARG A 158 -3.05 -0.05 10.41
C ARG A 158 -2.01 -1.15 10.62
N SER A 159 -1.31 -1.57 9.55
CA SER A 159 -0.21 -2.53 9.63
C SER A 159 1.09 -1.88 10.13
N GLN A 160 2.08 -2.70 10.51
CA GLN A 160 3.41 -2.18 10.88
C GLN A 160 4.07 -1.44 9.71
N THR A 161 3.91 -1.97 8.50
CA THR A 161 4.40 -1.38 7.24
C THR A 161 3.77 -0.01 6.97
N ALA A 162 2.48 0.15 7.28
CA ALA A 162 1.81 1.44 7.19
C ALA A 162 2.42 2.45 8.18
N GLY A 163 2.82 2.04 9.38
CA GLY A 163 3.48 2.92 10.35
C GLY A 163 4.80 3.50 9.85
N ASP A 164 5.61 2.70 9.17
CA ASP A 164 6.87 3.18 8.58
C ASP A 164 6.66 4.08 7.36
N LEU A 165 5.61 3.82 6.59
CA LEU A 165 5.19 4.72 5.53
C LEU A 165 4.73 6.07 6.07
N ILE A 166 3.89 6.10 7.12
CA ILE A 166 3.48 7.36 7.72
C ILE A 166 4.69 8.10 8.28
N LYS A 167 5.62 7.39 8.94
CA LYS A 167 6.89 7.99 9.38
C LYS A 167 7.65 8.63 8.22
N ALA A 168 7.76 7.95 7.08
CA ALA A 168 8.41 8.51 5.90
C ALA A 168 7.65 9.71 5.30
N ALA A 169 6.32 9.70 5.36
CA ALA A 169 5.44 10.74 4.85
C ALA A 169 5.45 12.02 5.68
N ILE A 170 5.73 11.94 6.99
CA ILE A 170 5.99 13.11 7.84
C ILE A 170 7.16 13.94 7.29
N CYS A 171 8.12 13.28 6.63
CA CYS A 171 9.29 13.93 6.04
C CYS A 171 9.16 14.23 4.54
N ASP A 172 7.98 14.06 3.93
CA ASP A 172 7.80 14.36 2.51
C ASP A 172 7.89 15.88 2.29
N PRO A 173 8.49 16.36 1.18
CA PRO A 173 8.51 17.78 0.86
C PRO A 173 7.12 18.37 0.57
N ALA A 174 6.12 17.56 0.23
CA ALA A 174 4.77 18.05 -0.04
C ALA A 174 3.94 18.22 1.24
N HIS A 175 3.48 19.46 1.48
CA HIS A 175 2.67 19.82 2.64
C HIS A 175 1.43 18.93 2.82
N ASP A 176 0.68 18.64 1.76
CA ASP A 176 -0.54 17.83 1.83
C ASP A 176 -0.27 16.40 2.33
N ILE A 177 0.89 15.84 1.97
CA ILE A 177 1.31 14.51 2.39
C ILE A 177 1.65 14.52 3.88
N GLN A 178 2.39 15.53 4.34
CA GLN A 178 2.72 15.70 5.75
C GLN A 178 1.45 15.86 6.61
N VAL A 179 0.50 16.68 6.16
CA VAL A 179 -0.79 16.89 6.83
C VAL A 179 -1.57 15.58 6.93
N LEU A 180 -1.65 14.81 5.84
CA LEU A 180 -2.33 13.52 5.85
C LEU A 180 -1.64 12.53 6.79
N ALA A 181 -0.32 12.47 6.78
CA ALA A 181 0.46 11.62 7.68
C ALA A 181 0.16 11.94 9.15
N LEU A 182 0.17 13.22 9.52
CA LEU A 182 -0.15 13.69 10.89
C LEU A 182 -1.59 13.36 11.30
N LYS A 183 -2.56 13.40 10.38
CA LYS A 183 -3.95 13.00 10.68
C LYS A 183 -4.10 11.52 11.01
N HIS A 184 -3.20 10.68 10.50
CA HIS A 184 -3.28 9.23 10.64
C HIS A 184 -2.22 8.65 11.59
N ILE A 185 -1.26 9.42 12.11
CA ILE A 185 -0.13 8.87 12.86
C ILE A 185 -0.50 8.26 14.24
N SER A 186 -1.64 8.65 14.82
CA SER A 186 -2.01 8.30 16.20
C SER A 186 -1.87 6.81 16.55
N PRO A 187 -2.30 5.83 15.72
CA PRO A 187 -2.16 4.40 16.03
C PRO A 187 -0.72 3.88 16.19
N TRP A 188 0.28 4.68 15.82
CA TRP A 188 1.70 4.33 15.91
C TRP A 188 2.46 5.22 16.91
N GLY A 189 1.76 6.04 17.69
CA GLY A 189 2.33 7.00 18.61
C GLY A 189 3.13 6.42 19.79
N ASN A 190 2.92 5.15 20.13
CA ASN A 190 3.72 4.45 21.14
C ASN A 190 5.14 4.11 20.64
N ARG A 191 5.35 4.03 19.32
CA ARG A 191 6.66 3.74 18.74
C ARG A 191 7.63 4.89 18.96
N LEU A 192 8.83 4.57 19.44
CA LEU A 192 9.87 5.57 19.73
C LEU A 192 10.33 6.29 18.46
N ASP A 193 10.54 5.56 17.37
CA ASP A 193 11.02 6.12 16.10
C ASP A 193 10.03 7.12 15.48
N VAL A 194 8.72 6.85 15.57
CA VAL A 194 7.66 7.79 15.20
C VAL A 194 7.70 9.06 16.03
N ARG A 195 7.80 8.94 17.37
CA ARG A 195 7.86 10.09 18.26
C ARG A 195 9.11 10.94 18.05
N CYS A 196 10.25 10.31 17.76
CA CYS A 196 11.47 11.02 17.38
C CYS A 196 11.26 11.84 16.10
N GLN A 197 10.59 11.29 15.09
CA GLN A 197 10.33 12.01 13.83
C GLN A 197 9.41 13.22 14.04
N ILE A 198 8.37 13.07 14.87
CA ILE A 198 7.47 14.17 15.25
C ILE A 198 8.24 15.26 16.03
N ALA A 199 9.12 14.85 16.95
CA ALA A 199 9.93 15.80 17.71
C ALA A 199 10.89 16.60 16.80
N GLN A 200 11.55 15.93 15.85
CA GLN A 200 12.39 16.59 14.84
C GLN A 200 11.57 17.56 13.98
N LEU A 201 10.37 17.16 13.56
CA LEU A 201 9.48 18.03 12.80
C LEU A 201 9.08 19.27 13.62
N ALA A 202 8.77 19.11 14.90
CA ALA A 202 8.42 20.20 15.81
C ALA A 202 9.59 21.17 16.08
N GLU A 203 10.83 20.74 15.87
CA GLU A 203 12.02 21.59 15.98
C GLU A 203 12.41 22.24 14.65
N SER A 204 11.81 21.80 13.53
CA SER A 204 12.08 22.35 12.21
C SER A 204 11.26 23.61 11.92
N GLU A 205 11.72 24.42 10.98
CA GLU A 205 10.98 25.58 10.47
C GLU A 205 9.64 25.21 9.81
N ALA A 206 9.50 23.96 9.34
CA ALA A 206 8.27 23.45 8.74
C ALA A 206 7.14 23.25 9.75
N SER A 207 7.44 23.24 11.06
CA SER A 207 6.45 23.06 12.13
C SER A 207 5.33 24.10 12.08
N LEU A 208 5.66 25.37 11.84
CA LEU A 208 4.71 26.47 11.77
C LEU A 208 3.70 26.29 10.64
N ALA A 209 4.17 25.86 9.47
CA ALA A 209 3.31 25.60 8.31
C ALA A 209 2.35 24.42 8.56
N LEU A 210 2.73 23.47 9.42
CA LEU A 210 1.96 22.26 9.71
C LEU A 210 0.98 22.41 10.88
N GLU A 211 0.90 23.58 11.51
CA GLU A 211 -0.15 23.85 12.47
C GLU A 211 -1.51 24.06 11.79
N PRO A 212 -2.63 23.64 12.41
CA PRO A 212 -2.76 23.04 13.75
C PRO A 212 -2.58 21.51 13.78
N TYR A 213 -2.21 20.89 12.65
CA TYR A 213 -2.21 19.44 12.49
C TYR A 213 -1.17 18.76 13.38
N LEU A 214 0.02 19.37 13.51
CA LEU A 214 1.08 18.85 14.37
C LEU A 214 0.66 18.85 15.85
N SER A 215 0.14 19.97 16.36
CA SER A 215 -0.39 20.04 17.73
C SER A 215 -1.51 19.02 17.97
N ARG A 216 -2.40 18.84 17.00
CA ARG A 216 -3.50 17.87 17.09
C ARG A 216 -3.00 16.43 17.11
N ALA A 217 -2.01 16.09 16.29
CA ALA A 217 -1.41 14.76 16.25
C ALA A 217 -0.74 14.41 17.60
N ILE A 218 0.04 15.33 18.15
CA ILE A 218 0.69 15.17 19.47
C ILE A 218 -0.37 14.95 20.57
N HIS A 219 -1.43 15.75 20.55
CA HIS A 219 -2.53 15.59 21.50
C HIS A 219 -3.21 14.21 21.37
N GLN A 220 -3.57 13.80 20.15
CA GLN A 220 -4.21 12.50 19.90
C GLN A 220 -3.34 11.31 20.34
N ILE A 221 -2.02 11.37 20.09
CA ILE A 221 -1.07 10.37 20.58
C ILE A 221 -1.12 10.28 22.10
N SER A 222 -1.05 11.41 22.82
CA SER A 222 -1.11 11.41 24.29
C SER A 222 -2.43 10.91 24.88
N GLN A 223 -3.54 11.13 24.18
CA GLN A 223 -4.84 10.58 24.58
C GLN A 223 -4.91 9.07 24.35
N THR A 224 -4.30 8.59 23.26
CA THR A 224 -4.28 7.16 22.91
C THR A 224 -3.30 6.37 23.79
N TYR A 225 -2.16 6.97 24.14
CA TYR A 225 -1.05 6.37 24.88
C TYR A 225 -0.66 7.25 26.07
N PRO A 226 -1.28 7.05 27.25
CA PRO A 226 -1.07 7.89 28.43
C PRO A 226 0.39 8.00 28.87
N GLU A 227 1.21 6.97 28.63
CA GLU A 227 2.65 6.97 28.91
C GLU A 227 3.43 8.02 28.11
N THR A 228 2.84 8.53 27.02
CA THR A 228 3.43 9.58 26.18
C THR A 228 3.07 11.00 26.61
N HIS A 229 2.25 11.17 27.66
CA HIS A 229 1.73 12.48 28.08
C HIS A 229 2.83 13.50 28.43
N GLY A 230 3.87 13.07 29.15
CA GLY A 230 5.00 13.94 29.49
C GLY A 230 5.75 14.44 28.24
N TRP A 231 5.96 13.55 27.26
CA TRP A 231 6.56 13.90 25.97
C TRP A 231 5.69 14.92 25.21
N ALA A 232 4.38 14.71 25.16
CA ALA A 232 3.45 15.60 24.47
C ALA A 232 3.43 17.00 25.07
N MET A 233 3.43 17.13 26.41
CA MET A 233 3.49 18.44 27.08
C MET A 233 4.77 19.21 26.74
N ILE A 234 5.92 18.54 26.68
CA ILE A 234 7.19 19.18 26.33
C ILE A 234 7.14 19.73 24.91
N LEU A 235 6.67 18.95 23.94
CA LEU A 235 6.57 19.41 22.55
C LEU A 235 5.54 20.53 22.38
N GLN A 236 4.38 20.45 23.05
CA GLN A 236 3.37 21.50 22.98
C GLN A 236 3.88 22.84 23.53
N ARG A 237 4.66 22.83 24.62
CA ARG A 237 5.31 24.04 25.14
C ARG A 237 6.32 24.62 24.14
N LYS A 238 7.11 23.77 23.50
CA LYS A 238 8.06 24.19 22.45
C LYS A 238 7.33 24.84 21.26
N LEU A 239 6.31 24.17 20.73
CA LEU A 239 5.51 24.70 19.62
C LEU A 239 4.84 26.03 19.98
N ALA A 240 4.36 26.19 21.21
CA ALA A 240 3.79 27.44 21.69
C ALA A 240 4.83 28.58 21.75
N SER A 241 6.10 28.28 22.06
CA SER A 241 7.17 29.29 22.11
C SER A 241 7.68 29.74 20.73
N GLN A 242 7.33 29.02 19.66
CA GLN A 242 7.70 29.35 18.28
C GLN A 242 6.66 30.24 17.57
N ARG A 243 5.48 30.43 18.18
CA ARG A 243 4.40 31.28 17.66
C ARG A 243 4.49 32.69 18.23
#